data_AF-A0A430Q2L2-F1
#
_entry.id   AF-A0A430Q2L2-F1
#
_cell.length_a   1.000
_cell.length_b   1.000
_cell.length_c   1.000
_cell.angle_alpha   90.00
_cell.angle_beta   90.00
_cell.angle_gamma   90.00
#
_symmetry.space_group_name_H-M   'P 1'
#
loop_
_entity.id
_entity.type
_entity.pdbx_description
1 polymer ?
#
loop_
_entity_poly.entity_id
_entity_poly.type
_entity_poly.pdbx_seq_one_letter_code
_entity_poly.pdbx_strand_id
1 'polypeptide(L)'
;LSYNYIEILHEDSFTRLQNIRKLILAHNRIYKITERAFLPIVNTLIWLDLRFNQLTSNFHNPFPVLAFSQLIHVRYLDLIIFITRMRWYSMN
;
A
#
# COMPACT_ATOMS: atom_id res chain seq x y z
N LEU A 1 9.45 0.67 7.78
CA LEU A 1 8.75 -0.34 8.60
C LEU A 1 8.86 -1.73 7.95
N SER A 2 9.94 -2.03 7.23
CA SER A 2 10.15 -3.33 6.61
C SER A 2 10.51 -4.40 7.63
N TYR A 3 10.31 -5.68 7.28
CA TYR A 3 10.68 -6.83 8.13
C TYR A 3 10.00 -6.82 9.50
N ASN A 4 8.70 -6.58 9.52
CA ASN A 4 7.87 -6.67 10.72
C ASN A 4 6.69 -7.64 10.47
N TYR A 5 5.77 -7.69 11.42
CA TYR A 5 4.57 -8.53 11.38
C TYR A 5 3.30 -7.72 11.18
N ILE A 6 3.36 -6.63 10.42
CA ILE A 6 2.18 -5.81 10.14
C ILE A 6 1.24 -6.61 9.23
N GLU A 7 -0.03 -6.73 9.64
CA GLU A 7 -1.03 -7.55 8.94
C GLU A 7 -2.14 -6.71 8.27
N ILE A 8 -2.52 -5.60 8.90
CA ILE A 8 -3.60 -4.75 8.43
C ILE A 8 -3.15 -3.28 8.47
N LEU A 9 -3.43 -2.55 7.39
CA LEU A 9 -3.33 -1.09 7.39
C LEU A 9 -4.74 -0.49 7.56
N HIS A 10 -4.88 0.36 8.56
CA HIS A 10 -6.11 1.05 8.94
C HIS A 10 -6.01 2.55 8.66
N GLU A 11 -7.15 3.24 8.71
CA GLU A 11 -7.25 4.70 8.45
C GLU A 11 -6.47 5.56 9.45
N ASP A 12 -6.17 5.03 10.62
CA ASP A 12 -5.40 5.70 11.67
C ASP A 12 -3.89 5.42 11.60
N SER A 13 -3.46 4.43 10.79
CA SER A 13 -2.09 3.90 10.77
C SER A 13 -1.01 4.94 10.46
N PHE A 14 -1.37 6.02 9.75
CA PHE A 14 -0.42 7.05 9.32
C PHE A 14 -0.79 8.47 9.75
N THR A 15 -1.71 8.62 10.71
CA THR A 15 -2.21 9.93 11.19
C THR A 15 -1.12 10.89 11.67
N ARG A 16 0.00 10.35 12.17
CA ARG A 16 1.16 11.13 12.64
C ARG A 16 2.25 11.36 11.59
N LEU A 17 2.08 10.88 10.37
CA LEU A 17 3.10 10.88 9.31
C LEU A 17 2.78 11.88 8.18
N GLN A 18 2.19 13.02 8.50
CA GLN A 18 1.59 13.95 7.52
C GLN A 18 2.53 14.42 6.39
N ASN A 19 3.85 14.42 6.61
CA ASN A 19 4.86 14.87 5.64
C ASN A 19 5.64 13.73 4.96
N ILE A 20 5.21 12.47 5.11
CA ILE A 20 5.96 11.33 4.57
C ILE A 20 5.93 11.31 3.04
N ARG A 21 7.11 11.19 2.42
CA ARG A 21 7.24 11.04 0.95
C ARG A 21 7.50 9.61 0.51
N LYS A 22 8.11 8.80 1.37
CA LYS A 22 8.53 7.42 1.08
C LYS A 22 8.11 6.51 2.23
N LEU A 23 7.25 5.56 1.94
CA LEU A 23 6.77 4.55 2.88
C LEU A 23 7.19 3.16 2.41
N ILE A 24 8.05 2.52 3.20
CA ILE A 24 8.57 1.17 2.92
C ILE A 24 8.01 0.21 3.97
N LEU A 25 7.14 -0.68 3.50
CA LEU A 25 6.43 -1.71 4.23
C LEU A 25 6.74 -3.11 3.66
N ALA A 26 7.79 -3.22 2.85
CA ALA A 26 8.22 -4.49 2.27
C ALA A 26 8.54 -5.54 3.34
N HIS A 27 8.33 -6.82 3.03
CA HIS A 27 8.56 -7.94 3.96
C HIS A 27 7.74 -7.79 5.25
N ASN A 28 6.44 -7.59 5.13
CA ASN A 28 5.49 -7.69 6.23
C ASN A 28 4.49 -8.83 5.93
N ARG A 29 3.38 -8.88 6.67
CA ARG A 29 2.30 -9.85 6.49
C ARG A 29 1.00 -9.17 6.06
N ILE A 30 1.11 -8.00 5.40
CA ILE A 30 -0.05 -7.18 5.10
C ILE A 30 -0.93 -7.95 4.14
N TYR A 31 -2.10 -8.39 4.63
CA TYR A 31 -3.11 -9.04 3.81
C TYR A 31 -4.27 -8.09 3.54
N LYS A 32 -4.58 -7.16 4.45
CA LYS A 32 -5.69 -6.22 4.31
C LYS A 32 -5.24 -4.76 4.39
N ILE A 33 -5.81 -3.93 3.52
CA ILE A 33 -5.67 -2.47 3.54
C ILE A 33 -7.08 -1.91 3.49
N THR A 34 -7.49 -1.15 4.51
CA THR A 34 -8.80 -0.51 4.50
C THR A 34 -8.85 0.60 3.43
N GLU A 35 -10.05 0.90 2.94
CA GLU A 35 -10.26 1.88 1.86
C GLU A 35 -9.64 3.25 2.17
N ARG A 36 -9.63 3.62 3.45
CA ARG A 36 -9.15 4.91 3.95
C ARG A 36 -7.74 4.89 4.53
N ALA A 37 -7.02 3.77 4.41
CA ALA A 37 -5.72 3.58 5.07
C ALA A 37 -4.68 4.67 4.72
N PHE A 38 -4.69 5.18 3.49
CA PHE A 38 -3.71 6.18 3.04
C PHE A 38 -4.21 7.63 3.07
N LEU A 39 -5.47 7.91 3.47
CA LEU A 39 -5.99 9.28 3.54
C LEU A 39 -5.08 10.25 4.32
N PRO A 40 -4.47 9.87 5.46
CA PRO A 40 -3.63 10.81 6.21
C PRO A 40 -2.35 11.25 5.49
N ILE A 41 -1.90 10.51 4.47
CA ILE A 41 -0.62 10.72 3.78
C ILE A 41 -0.77 10.87 2.26
N VAL A 42 -2.02 10.92 1.78
CA VAL A 42 -2.35 10.91 0.34
C VAL A 42 -1.74 12.09 -0.42
N ASN A 43 -1.62 13.24 0.23
CA ASN A 43 -1.11 14.47 -0.37
C ASN A 43 0.43 14.55 -0.43
N THR A 44 1.14 13.69 0.30
CA THR A 44 2.60 13.78 0.46
C THR A 44 3.35 12.55 -0.02
N LEU A 45 2.70 11.39 -0.06
CA LEU A 45 3.31 10.14 -0.44
C LEU A 45 3.64 10.09 -1.95
N ILE A 46 4.89 9.74 -2.26
CA ILE A 46 5.42 9.63 -3.63
C ILE A 46 5.90 8.20 -3.92
N TRP A 47 6.38 7.50 -2.91
CA TRP A 47 6.96 6.16 -3.03
C TRP A 47 6.35 5.21 -2.02
N LEU A 48 5.74 4.13 -2.50
CA LEU A 48 5.15 3.07 -1.68
C LEU A 48 5.74 1.71 -2.09
N ASP A 49 6.39 1.04 -1.15
CA ASP A 49 6.89 -0.33 -1.33
C ASP A 49 6.15 -1.28 -0.40
N LEU A 50 5.34 -2.15 -0.99
CA LEU A 50 4.55 -3.19 -0.35
C LEU A 50 4.98 -4.59 -0.78
N ARG A 51 6.18 -4.74 -1.38
CA ARG A 51 6.67 -6.04 -1.83
C ARG A 51 6.75 -7.06 -0.71
N PHE A 52 6.62 -8.34 -1.08
CA PHE A 52 6.73 -9.44 -0.11
C PHE A 52 5.76 -9.28 1.06
N ASN A 53 4.53 -8.88 0.75
CA ASN A 53 3.36 -8.93 1.64
C ASN A 53 2.39 -10.02 1.15
N GLN A 54 1.21 -10.09 1.77
CA GLN A 54 0.18 -11.11 1.51
C GLN A 54 -1.06 -10.52 0.83
N LEU A 55 -0.87 -9.46 0.02
CA LEU A 55 -1.95 -8.78 -0.71
C LEU A 55 -2.46 -9.65 -1.88
N THR A 56 -3.14 -10.75 -1.57
CA THR A 56 -3.81 -11.60 -2.55
C THR A 56 -5.26 -11.18 -2.69
N SER A 57 -5.79 -11.15 -3.92
CA SER A 57 -7.20 -10.88 -4.18
C SER A 57 -8.01 -12.18 -4.16
N ASN A 58 -9.00 -12.27 -3.28
CA ASN A 58 -9.98 -13.36 -3.24
C ASN A 58 -11.36 -12.86 -2.76
N PHE A 59 -12.35 -13.74 -2.70
CA PHE A 59 -13.73 -13.36 -2.34
C PHE A 59 -13.86 -12.75 -0.94
N HIS A 60 -13.05 -13.18 0.04
CA HIS A 60 -13.08 -12.67 1.40
C HIS A 60 -12.19 -11.43 1.61
N ASN A 61 -11.20 -11.27 0.75
CA ASN A 61 -10.23 -10.18 0.81
C ASN A 61 -9.97 -9.66 -0.61
N PRO A 62 -10.88 -8.83 -1.14
CA PRO A 62 -10.72 -8.27 -2.47
C PRO A 62 -9.51 -7.32 -2.49
N PHE A 63 -8.87 -7.21 -3.65
CA PHE A 63 -7.80 -6.23 -3.84
C PHE A 63 -8.30 -4.81 -3.50
N PRO A 64 -7.57 -4.01 -2.70
CA PRO A 64 -8.08 -2.76 -2.14
C PRO A 64 -7.97 -1.60 -3.14
N VAL A 65 -8.71 -1.68 -4.24
CA VAL A 65 -8.70 -0.71 -5.36
C VAL A 65 -8.95 0.71 -4.87
N LEU A 66 -9.94 0.90 -3.97
CA LEU A 66 -10.29 2.21 -3.42
C LEU A 66 -9.16 2.83 -2.59
N ALA A 67 -8.40 2.00 -1.87
CA ALA A 67 -7.26 2.49 -1.11
C ALA A 67 -6.12 2.95 -2.03
N PHE A 68 -5.93 2.32 -3.19
CA PHE A 68 -4.89 2.72 -4.14
C PHE A 68 -5.32 3.87 -5.06
N SER A 69 -6.62 3.98 -5.39
CA SER A 69 -7.11 5.05 -6.28
C SER A 69 -6.94 6.45 -5.70
N GLN A 70 -6.87 6.59 -4.37
CA GLN A 70 -6.61 7.88 -3.72
C GLN A 70 -5.16 8.35 -3.91
N LEU A 71 -4.20 7.48 -4.23
CA LEU A 71 -2.75 7.77 -4.26
C LEU A 71 -2.30 8.57 -5.50
N ILE A 72 -2.91 9.74 -5.73
CA ILE A 72 -2.75 10.57 -6.92
C ILE A 72 -1.32 11.12 -7.14
N HIS A 73 -0.49 11.17 -6.10
CA HIS A 73 0.88 11.67 -6.17
C HIS A 73 1.94 10.58 -6.17
N VAL A 74 1.54 9.30 -6.05
CA VAL A 74 2.48 8.19 -6.03
C VAL A 74 3.06 7.97 -7.41
N ARG A 75 4.39 8.03 -7.50
CA ARG A 75 5.17 7.81 -8.73
C ARG A 75 5.82 6.44 -8.77
N TYR A 76 6.04 5.85 -7.61
CA TYR A 76 6.58 4.51 -7.47
C TYR A 76 5.69 3.68 -6.55
N LEU A 77 5.09 2.65 -7.11
CA LEU A 77 4.32 1.65 -6.38
C LEU A 77 4.87 0.27 -6.72
N ASP A 78 5.32 -0.45 -5.70
CA ASP A 78 5.82 -1.81 -5.87
C ASP A 78 5.03 -2.78 -4.99
N LEU A 79 4.30 -3.66 -5.68
CA LEU A 79 3.41 -4.64 -5.09
C LEU A 79 3.93 -6.07 -5.28
N ILE A 80 5.17 -6.29 -5.75
CA ILE A 80 5.63 -7.65 -6.12
C ILE A 80 5.32 -8.65 -4.99
N ILE A 81 4.32 -9.48 -5.29
CA ILE A 81 3.97 -10.72 -4.62
C ILE A 81 4.54 -11.82 -5.52
N PHE A 82 5.02 -12.91 -4.94
CA PHE A 82 5.73 -13.98 -5.66
C PHE A 82 4.94 -14.63 -6.85
N ILE A 83 3.71 -14.21 -7.17
CA ILE A 83 2.82 -14.89 -8.11
C ILE A 83 2.41 -14.04 -9.35
N THR A 84 2.53 -12.71 -9.37
CA THR A 84 2.13 -11.95 -10.57
C THR A 84 2.97 -10.69 -10.80
N ARG A 85 3.80 -10.73 -11.85
CA ARG A 85 4.31 -9.53 -12.55
C ARG A 85 3.13 -8.83 -13.25
N MET A 86 2.28 -8.14 -12.50
CA MET A 86 1.52 -7.02 -13.07
C MET A 86 2.25 -5.73 -12.69
N ARG A 87 3.10 -5.26 -13.59
CA ARG A 87 3.60 -3.88 -13.56
C ARG A 87 2.39 -2.98 -13.81
N TRP A 88 1.90 -2.34 -12.76
CA TRP A 88 1.03 -1.19 -12.90
C TRP A 88 1.87 -0.07 -13.50
N TYR A 89 1.87 0.04 -14.82
CA TYR A 89 2.26 1.27 -15.47
C TYR A 89 1.23 2.32 -15.06
N SER A 90 1.70 3.35 -14.37
CA SER A 90 0.92 4.57 -14.14
C SER A 90 0.31 4.99 -15.49
N MET A 91 -1.01 4.88 -15.58
CA MET A 91 -1.78 5.49 -16.66
C MET A 91 -1.72 6.99 -16.39
N ASN A 92 -0.98 7.70 -17.25
CA ASN A 92 -1.34 9.06 -17.63
C ASN A 92 -2.58 9.00 -18.53
#